data_AF-A0A8J2K152-F1
#
_entry.id   AF-A0A8J2K152-F1
#
_cell.length_a   1.000
_cell.length_b   1.000
_cell.length_c   1.000
_cell.angle_alpha   90.00
_cell.angle_beta   90.00
_cell.angle_gamma   90.00
#
_symmetry.space_group_name_H-M   'P 1'
#
loop_
_entity.id
_entity.type
_entity.pdbx_description
1 polymer ?
#
loop_
_entity_poly.entity_id
_entity_poly.type
_entity_poly.pdbx_seq_one_letter_code
_entity_poly.pdbx_strand_id
1 'polypeptide(L)'
;MKKFTFKNVLDGFRSSVTTSGSGTSATSSTGAGGERPYPVNEIVENLKPEYFNVTKTFCHGFPFQPTSIAFDPVQKLIAIGTQCGTMRLFSSRLKFIYF
;
A
#
# COMPACT_ATOMS: atom_id res chain seq x y z
N MET A 1 -28.49 29.58 3.82
CA MET A 1 -27.51 28.48 3.74
C MET A 1 -26.14 29.08 3.41
N LYS A 2 -25.13 28.88 4.26
CA LYS A 2 -23.81 29.51 4.07
C LYS A 2 -23.09 28.79 2.93
N LYS A 3 -22.83 29.50 1.83
CA LYS A 3 -22.32 28.95 0.56
C LYS A 3 -20.82 28.67 0.70
N PHE A 4 -20.45 27.41 0.91
CA PHE A 4 -19.06 26.98 0.94
C PHE A 4 -18.47 27.04 -0.49
N THR A 5 -17.45 27.88 -0.69
CA THR A 5 -16.80 28.06 -1.99
C THR A 5 -15.50 27.24 -2.03
N PHE A 6 -15.47 26.20 -2.87
CA PHE A 6 -14.37 25.22 -3.00
C PHE A 6 -13.02 25.80 -3.47
N LYS A 7 -12.97 27.06 -3.89
CA LYS A 7 -11.75 27.67 -4.45
C LYS A 7 -10.57 27.72 -3.47
N ASN A 8 -10.83 27.75 -2.17
CA ASN A 8 -9.78 27.82 -1.14
C ASN A 8 -9.39 26.45 -0.57
N VAL A 9 -10.12 25.38 -0.88
CA VAL A 9 -9.84 24.03 -0.33
C VAL A 9 -8.74 23.33 -1.15
N LEU A 10 -8.67 23.61 -2.45
CA LEU A 10 -7.71 22.98 -3.35
C LEU A 10 -6.27 23.48 -3.13
N ASP A 11 -6.11 24.71 -2.64
CA ASP A 11 -4.78 25.31 -2.41
C ASP A 11 -4.04 24.62 -1.24
N GLY A 12 -4.78 24.12 -0.25
CA GLY A 12 -4.22 23.34 0.86
C GLY A 12 -3.65 21.97 0.45
N PHE A 13 -4.12 21.38 -0.65
CA PHE A 13 -3.58 20.10 -1.16
C PHE A 13 -2.31 20.28 -2.00
N ARG A 14 -2.11 21.43 -2.66
CA ARG A 14 -0.91 21.66 -3.47
C ARG A 14 0.34 21.87 -2.60
N SER A 15 0.16 22.48 -1.43
CA SER A 15 1.25 22.69 -0.46
C SER A 15 1.80 21.40 0.15
N SER A 16 1.04 20.30 0.15
CA SER A 16 1.51 19.02 0.67
C SER A 16 2.31 18.19 -0.34
N VAL A 17 2.42 18.64 -1.59
CA VAL A 17 3.12 17.89 -2.67
C VAL A 17 4.43 18.55 -3.11
N THR A 18 4.69 19.81 -2.74
CA THR A 18 5.90 20.53 -3.20
C THR A 18 7.08 20.57 -2.22
N THR A 19 7.03 19.91 -1.06
CA THR A 19 8.21 19.82 -0.17
C THR A 19 9.08 18.60 -0.41
N SER A 20 9.20 18.14 -1.65
CA SER A 20 10.13 17.07 -2.02
C SER A 20 10.64 17.30 -3.45
N GLY A 21 11.60 18.21 -3.60
CA GLY A 21 12.28 18.38 -4.89
C GLY A 21 13.01 19.70 -5.04
N SER A 22 14.25 19.71 -4.58
CA SER A 22 15.40 20.42 -5.18
C SER A 22 15.14 21.67 -6.03
N GLY A 23 15.52 22.82 -5.47
CA GLY A 23 16.22 23.90 -6.16
C GLY A 23 15.62 24.45 -7.45
N THR A 24 14.93 25.59 -7.35
CA THR A 24 15.29 26.76 -8.18
C THR A 24 14.68 28.01 -7.57
N SER A 25 15.56 28.96 -7.24
CA SER A 25 15.24 30.32 -6.85
C SER A 25 14.36 31.00 -7.91
N ALA A 26 13.09 31.25 -7.56
CA ALA A 26 12.26 32.23 -8.26
C ALA A 26 11.79 33.27 -7.26
N THR A 27 12.56 34.34 -7.21
CA THR A 27 12.27 35.64 -6.61
C THR A 27 10.82 36.07 -6.85
N SER A 28 10.07 36.34 -5.79
CA SER A 28 9.15 37.49 -5.74
C SER A 28 8.83 37.82 -4.28
N SER A 29 9.62 38.75 -3.75
CA SER A 29 9.30 39.56 -2.58
C SER A 29 7.95 40.25 -2.74
N THR A 30 7.13 40.27 -1.68
CA THR A 30 6.49 41.47 -1.07
C THR A 30 5.47 40.99 -0.02
N GLY A 31 5.65 41.36 1.25
CA GLY A 31 4.61 41.17 2.28
C GLY A 31 5.15 40.98 3.68
N ALA A 32 5.31 42.08 4.41
CA ALA A 32 5.70 42.12 5.81
C ALA A 32 4.69 41.40 6.73
N GLY A 33 5.18 40.64 7.72
CA GLY A 33 4.34 40.13 8.80
C GLY A 33 4.87 38.91 9.55
N GLY A 34 5.90 39.10 10.39
CA GLY A 34 6.18 38.26 11.56
C GLY A 34 6.45 36.78 11.30
N GLU A 35 7.70 36.44 10.98
CA GLU A 35 8.20 35.08 11.08
C GLU A 35 8.22 34.67 12.56
N ARG A 36 7.17 34.00 13.03
CA ARG A 36 7.37 33.06 14.13
C ARG A 36 8.23 31.93 13.57
N PRO A 37 9.43 31.66 14.11
CA PRO A 37 10.10 30.40 13.83
C PRO A 37 9.27 29.36 14.56
N TYR A 38 8.22 28.85 13.90
CA TYR A 38 7.75 27.52 14.23
C TYR A 38 9.01 26.66 14.14
N PRO A 39 9.37 25.88 15.18
CA PRO A 39 10.24 24.77 14.92
C PRO A 39 9.45 23.94 13.91
N VAL A 40 9.81 24.08 12.63
CA VAL A 40 9.68 23.00 11.68
C VAL A 40 10.52 21.95 12.36
N ASN A 41 9.90 21.17 13.25
CA ASN A 41 10.48 19.94 13.72
C ASN A 41 10.72 19.22 12.41
N GLU A 42 11.94 19.31 11.90
CA GLU A 42 12.40 18.54 10.76
C GLU A 42 12.06 17.13 11.16
N ILE A 43 11.03 16.58 10.53
CA ILE A 43 10.64 15.21 10.77
C ILE A 43 11.81 14.41 10.24
N VAL A 44 12.70 14.00 11.14
CA VAL A 44 13.87 13.21 10.80
C VAL A 44 13.36 11.89 10.26
N GLU A 45 13.54 11.67 8.96
CA GLU A 45 13.13 10.45 8.29
C GLU A 45 14.08 9.32 8.69
N ASN A 46 13.67 8.56 9.71
CA ASN A 46 14.45 7.48 10.30
C ASN A 46 14.20 6.12 9.63
N LEU A 47 13.26 6.04 8.69
CA LEU A 47 12.93 4.81 7.98
C LEU A 47 14.02 4.53 6.95
N LYS A 48 14.61 3.33 6.99
CA LYS A 48 15.62 2.90 6.04
C LYS A 48 15.10 1.75 5.18
N PRO A 49 15.53 1.63 3.91
CA PRO A 49 15.10 0.53 3.03
C PRO A 49 15.31 -0.86 3.65
N GLU A 50 16.34 -1.05 4.48
CA GLU A 50 16.66 -2.35 5.10
C GLU A 50 15.62 -2.81 6.14
N TYR A 51 14.75 -1.91 6.60
CA TYR A 51 13.64 -2.26 7.50
C TYR A 51 12.45 -2.87 6.77
N PHE A 52 12.43 -2.79 5.44
CA PHE A 52 11.32 -3.23 4.62
C PHE A 52 11.72 -4.42 3.77
N ASN A 53 10.86 -5.44 3.76
CA ASN A 53 10.93 -6.52 2.79
C ASN A 53 9.54 -6.75 2.20
N VAL A 54 9.42 -6.58 0.88
CA VAL A 54 8.20 -6.87 0.14
C VAL A 54 8.25 -8.29 -0.35
N THR A 55 7.43 -9.16 0.23
CA THR A 55 7.32 -10.57 -0.15
C THR A 55 5.86 -10.94 -0.40
N LYS A 56 5.60 -11.74 -1.45
CA LYS A 56 4.28 -12.34 -1.67
C LYS A 56 4.02 -13.40 -0.60
N THR A 57 2.95 -13.23 0.17
CA THR A 57 2.63 -14.12 1.29
C THR A 57 1.66 -15.22 0.92
N PHE A 58 0.50 -14.85 0.38
CA PHE A 58 -0.58 -15.78 0.04
C PHE A 58 -1.25 -15.45 -1.27
N CYS A 59 -1.66 -16.49 -1.98
CA CYS A 59 -2.58 -16.40 -3.10
C CYS A 59 -3.99 -16.72 -2.61
N HIS A 60 -4.90 -15.75 -2.70
CA HIS A 60 -6.32 -15.92 -2.41
C HIS A 60 -7.09 -16.33 -3.68
N GLY A 61 -8.38 -16.62 -3.52
CA GLY A 61 -9.26 -16.98 -4.62
C GLY A 61 -9.08 -18.41 -5.13
N PHE A 62 -9.86 -18.73 -6.15
CA PHE A 62 -9.90 -20.06 -6.76
C PHE A 62 -8.78 -20.23 -7.80
N PRO A 63 -8.17 -21.43 -7.94
CA PRO A 63 -7.13 -21.66 -8.95
C PRO A 63 -7.64 -21.40 -10.37
N PHE A 64 -6.78 -20.83 -11.21
CA PHE A 64 -7.07 -20.66 -12.63
C PHE A 64 -6.96 -22.01 -13.36
N GLN A 65 -7.90 -22.30 -14.26
CA GLN A 65 -7.96 -23.53 -15.06
C GLN A 65 -7.76 -24.81 -14.22
N PRO A 66 -8.67 -25.13 -13.29
CA PRO A 66 -8.63 -26.40 -12.59
C PRO A 66 -8.84 -27.54 -13.59
N THR A 67 -8.10 -28.62 -13.45
CA THR A 67 -8.20 -29.82 -14.30
C THR A 67 -8.48 -31.08 -13.50
N SER A 68 -8.17 -31.10 -12.20
CA SER A 68 -8.37 -32.26 -11.34
C SER A 68 -8.71 -31.87 -9.91
N ILE A 69 -9.35 -32.81 -9.20
CA ILE A 69 -9.75 -32.67 -7.79
C ILE A 69 -9.61 -34.02 -7.07
N ALA A 70 -9.16 -33.99 -5.82
CA ALA A 70 -9.15 -35.15 -4.93
C ALA A 70 -9.59 -34.73 -3.52
N PHE A 71 -10.30 -35.62 -2.82
CA PHE A 71 -10.79 -35.38 -1.46
C PHE A 71 -10.44 -36.56 -0.54
N ASP A 72 -9.88 -36.24 0.63
CA ASP A 72 -9.68 -37.20 1.73
C ASP A 72 -10.72 -36.95 2.84
N PRO A 73 -11.67 -37.88 3.06
CA PRO A 73 -12.71 -37.73 4.08
C PRO A 73 -12.20 -37.86 5.51
N VAL A 74 -11.09 -38.55 5.76
CA VAL A 74 -10.56 -38.77 7.11
C VAL A 74 -9.92 -37.48 7.61
N GLN A 75 -9.04 -36.89 6.81
CA GLN A 75 -8.32 -35.67 7.16
C GLN A 75 -9.08 -34.39 6.78
N LYS A 76 -10.19 -34.52 6.01
CA LYS A 76 -10.99 -33.41 5.49
C LYS A 76 -10.13 -32.45 4.67
N LEU A 77 -9.35 -33.02 3.75
CA LEU A 77 -8.48 -32.30 2.84
C LEU A 77 -9.01 -32.36 1.41
N ILE A 78 -8.88 -31.26 0.69
CA ILE A 78 -9.19 -31.18 -0.73
C ILE A 78 -7.96 -30.68 -1.48
N ALA A 79 -7.58 -31.39 -2.53
CA ALA A 79 -6.51 -31.01 -3.44
C ALA A 79 -7.11 -30.65 -4.80
N ILE A 80 -6.70 -29.52 -5.37
CA ILE A 80 -7.14 -29.03 -6.69
C ILE A 80 -5.92 -28.86 -7.59
N GLY A 81 -5.83 -29.65 -8.66
CA GLY A 81 -4.80 -29.52 -9.69
C GLY A 81 -5.23 -28.56 -10.81
N THR A 82 -4.24 -27.89 -11.42
CA THR A 82 -4.44 -26.93 -12.52
C THR A 82 -3.76 -27.39 -13.80
N GLN A 83 -4.18 -26.84 -14.93
CA GLN A 83 -3.58 -27.14 -16.24
C GLN A 83 -2.08 -26.83 -16.30
N CYS A 84 -1.61 -25.83 -15.55
CA CYS A 84 -0.20 -25.45 -15.47
C CYS A 84 0.66 -26.40 -14.63
N GLY A 85 0.10 -27.50 -14.11
CA GLY A 85 0.82 -28.49 -13.30
C GLY A 85 1.00 -28.11 -11.83
N THR A 86 0.33 -27.05 -11.37
CA THR A 86 0.33 -26.68 -9.93
C THR A 86 -0.88 -27.28 -9.22
N MET A 87 -0.78 -27.52 -7.91
CA MET A 87 -1.86 -28.05 -7.08
C MET A 87 -2.03 -27.25 -5.79
N ARG A 88 -3.27 -26.99 -5.37
CA ARG A 88 -3.59 -26.33 -4.09
C ARG A 88 -4.25 -27.30 -3.13
N LEU A 89 -3.74 -27.37 -1.90
CA LEU A 89 -4.32 -28.14 -0.80
C LEU A 89 -5.09 -27.21 0.14
N PHE A 90 -6.37 -27.51 0.38
CA PHE A 90 -7.20 -26.80 1.34
C PHE A 90 -7.63 -27.73 2.47
N SER A 91 -7.72 -27.17 3.67
CA SER A 91 -8.12 -27.87 4.89
C SER A 91 -8.90 -26.94 5.79
N SER A 92 -9.81 -27.51 6.59
CA SER A 92 -10.43 -26.77 7.70
C SER A 92 -9.47 -26.47 8.86
N ARG A 93 -8.34 -27.18 8.94
CA ARG A 93 -7.40 -27.15 10.08
C ARG A 93 -5.99 -26.67 9.72
N LEU A 94 -5.57 -26.75 8.46
CA LEU A 94 -4.25 -26.26 8.03
C LEU A 94 -4.31 -24.82 7.54
N LYS A 95 -3.38 -24.00 8.06
CA LYS A 95 -2.94 -22.77 7.39
C LYS A 95 -2.02 -23.20 6.25
N PHE A 96 -2.50 -22.99 5.01
CA PHE A 96 -1.88 -23.17 3.70
C PHE A 96 -0.40 -23.65 3.69
N ILE A 97 -0.17 -24.87 3.18
CA ILE A 97 1.16 -25.35 2.76
C ILE A 97 1.18 -25.29 1.23
N TYR A 98 2.16 -24.56 0.67
CA TYR A 98 2.43 -24.53 -0.77
C TYR A 98 3.48 -25.61 -1.09
N PHE A 99 3.22 -26.44 -2.09
CA PHE A 99 4.21 -27.26 -2.80
C PHE A 99 4.27 -26.78 -4.25
#